data_AF-A0A662JS28-F1
#
_entry.id   AF-A0A662JS28-F1
#
_cell.length_a   1.000
_cell.length_b   1.000
_cell.length_c   1.000
_cell.angle_alpha   90.00
_cell.angle_beta   90.00
_cell.angle_gamma   90.00
#
_symmetry.space_group_name_H-M   'P 1'
#
loop_
_entity.id
_entity.type
_entity.pdbx_description
1 polymer ?
#
loop_
_entity_poly.entity_id
_entity_poly.type
_entity_poly.pdbx_seq_one_letter_code
_entity_poly.pdbx_strand_id
1 'polypeptide(L)'
;RGKVYPWKPEDWPNISIESSKLFNDVYWYPCYTYIIGFPDAMPDDYIATTELIDDLKSEGFTGWTFPLLFNTDGGLNNRKKERC
;
A
#
# COMPACT_ATOMS: atom_id res chain seq x y z
N ARG A 1 -10.12 -1.36 19.53
CA ARG A 1 -8.81 -0.91 19.00
C ARG A 1 -8.39 -1.92 17.95
N GLY A 2 -8.13 -1.47 16.71
CA GLY A 2 -7.71 -2.34 15.60
C GLY A 2 -6.22 -2.67 15.67
N LYS A 3 -5.75 -3.55 14.77
CA LYS A 3 -4.35 -3.99 14.69
C LYS A 3 -3.34 -2.85 14.47
N VAL A 4 -3.79 -1.73 13.92
CA VAL A 4 -2.96 -0.59 13.52
C VAL A 4 -2.89 0.56 14.55
N TYR A 5 -3.53 0.44 15.71
CA TYR A 5 -3.45 1.48 16.75
C TYR A 5 -2.01 1.60 17.30
N PRO A 6 -1.46 2.82 17.52
CA PRO A 6 -2.11 4.14 17.54
C PRO A 6 -2.24 4.88 16.20
N TRP A 7 -1.73 4.31 15.11
CA TRP A 7 -1.68 4.97 13.81
C TRP A 7 -3.01 4.96 13.07
N LYS A 8 -3.21 6.00 12.25
CA LYS A 8 -4.34 6.14 11.34
C LYS A 8 -3.94 5.68 9.93
N PRO A 9 -4.92 5.38 9.06
CA PRO A 9 -4.63 5.02 7.68
C PRO A 9 -3.78 6.06 6.93
N GLU A 10 -3.98 7.35 7.23
CA GLU A 10 -3.26 8.44 6.59
C GLU A 10 -1.77 8.49 6.98
N ASP A 11 -1.38 7.83 8.08
CA ASP A 11 0.01 7.77 8.54
C ASP A 11 0.83 6.70 7.79
N TRP A 12 0.18 5.80 7.04
CA TRP A 12 0.83 4.65 6.40
C TRP A 12 2.01 4.97 5.47
N PRO A 13 1.97 6.01 4.62
CA PRO A 13 3.09 6.35 3.76
C PRO A 13 4.37 6.58 4.57
N ASN A 14 4.29 7.42 5.61
CA ASN A 14 5.41 7.75 6.49
C ASN A 14 5.89 6.53 7.27
N ILE A 15 4.97 5.73 7.82
CA ILE A 15 5.31 4.51 8.55
C ILE A 15 6.07 3.53 7.65
N SER A 16 5.67 3.40 6.39
CA SER A 16 6.34 2.50 5.43
C SER A 16 7.76 2.97 5.13
N ILE A 17 7.96 4.28 4.96
CA ILE A 17 9.29 4.86 4.71
C ILE A 17 10.19 4.68 5.94
N GLU A 18 9.73 5.08 7.13
CA GLU A 18 10.50 4.97 8.38
C GLU A 18 10.85 3.52 8.71
N SER A 19 9.89 2.61 8.57
CA SER A 19 10.12 1.17 8.80
C SER A 19 11.14 0.61 7.81
N SER A 20 11.10 1.05 6.56
CA SER A 20 12.04 0.58 5.54
C SER A 20 13.48 0.98 5.84
N LYS A 21 13.70 2.23 6.27
CA LYS A 21 15.02 2.71 6.70
C LYS A 21 15.57 1.83 7.82
N LEU A 22 14.76 1.63 8.86
CA LEU A 22 15.12 0.77 10.00
C LEU A 22 15.44 -0.67 9.57
N PHE A 23 14.65 -1.25 8.67
CA PHE A 23 14.89 -2.61 8.17
C PHE A 23 16.20 -2.69 7.37
N ASN A 24 16.45 -1.73 6.48
CA ASN A 24 17.66 -1.71 5.67
C ASN A 24 18.93 -1.52 6.52
N ASP A 25 18.88 -0.73 7.60
CA ASP A 25 19.98 -0.56 8.55
C ASP A 25 20.44 -1.87 9.20
N VAL A 26 19.53 -2.84 9.35
CA VAL A 26 19.81 -4.17 9.91
C VAL A 26 19.88 -5.27 8.85
N TYR A 27 20.08 -4.90 7.58
CA TYR A 27 20.15 -5.80 6.43
C TYR A 27 18.89 -6.65 6.21
N TRP A 28 17.74 -6.16 6.68
CA TRP A 28 16.43 -6.73 6.36
C TRP A 28 15.83 -5.97 5.18
N TYR A 29 15.58 -6.67 4.07
CA TYR A 29 15.04 -6.09 2.86
C TYR A 29 13.54 -6.41 2.74
N PRO A 30 12.65 -5.44 2.96
CA PRO A 30 11.23 -5.67 2.90
C PRO A 30 10.75 -5.92 1.46
N CYS A 31 9.64 -6.64 1.37
CA CYS A 31 8.93 -6.92 0.14
C CYS A 31 7.53 -6.32 0.24
N TYR A 32 7.27 -5.27 -0.53
CA TYR A 32 6.00 -4.58 -0.54
C TYR A 32 5.10 -5.11 -1.65
N THR A 33 3.81 -5.23 -1.33
CA THR A 33 2.76 -5.48 -2.31
C THR A 33 1.78 -4.33 -2.27
N TYR A 34 1.42 -3.82 -3.44
CA TYR A 34 0.39 -2.77 -3.58
C TYR A 34 -0.67 -3.28 -4.53
N ILE A 35 -1.94 -2.94 -4.24
CA ILE A 35 -3.07 -3.53 -4.94
C ILE A 35 -3.53 -2.60 -6.06
N ILE A 36 -3.74 -3.15 -7.24
CA ILE A 36 -4.24 -2.43 -8.42
C ILE A 36 -5.59 -3.01 -8.83
N GLY A 37 -6.53 -2.16 -9.26
CA GLY A 37 -7.78 -2.60 -9.89
C GLY A 37 -8.98 -2.70 -8.95
N PHE A 38 -8.99 -1.92 -7.86
CA PHE A 38 -10.20 -1.80 -7.05
C PHE A 38 -11.36 -1.18 -7.87
N PRO A 39 -12.63 -1.63 -7.71
CA PRO A 39 -13.77 -1.14 -8.48
C PRO A 39 -14.12 0.34 -8.28
N ASP A 40 -13.56 0.97 -7.25
CA ASP A 40 -13.75 2.35 -6.82
C ASP A 40 -12.44 3.15 -6.80
N ALA A 41 -11.33 2.58 -7.29
CA ALA A 41 -10.06 3.30 -7.39
C ALA A 41 -10.15 4.46 -8.39
N MET A 42 -9.63 5.61 -7.98
CA MET A 42 -9.51 6.82 -8.77
C MET A 42 -8.07 7.00 -9.29
N PRO A 43 -7.85 7.80 -10.34
CA PRO A 43 -6.51 8.13 -10.82
C PRO A 43 -5.55 8.59 -9.71
N ASP A 44 -6.05 9.41 -8.78
CA ASP A 44 -5.27 9.97 -7.68
C ASP A 44 -4.74 8.89 -6.72
N ASP A 45 -5.45 7.76 -6.53
CA ASP A 45 -4.98 6.65 -5.69
C ASP A 45 -3.73 6.00 -6.27
N TYR A 46 -3.66 5.89 -7.60
CA TYR A 46 -2.50 5.36 -8.31
C TYR A 46 -1.32 6.34 -8.29
N ILE A 47 -1.60 7.65 -8.38
CA ILE A 47 -0.59 8.70 -8.24
C ILE A 47 0.02 8.62 -6.84
N ALA A 48 -0.81 8.61 -5.78
CA ALA A 48 -0.33 8.51 -4.40
C ALA A 48 0.50 7.24 -4.15
N THR A 49 0.11 6.11 -4.75
CA THR A 49 0.89 4.86 -4.66
C THR A 49 2.25 4.99 -5.36
N THR A 50 2.29 5.65 -6.52
CA THR A 50 3.54 5.86 -7.28
C THR A 50 4.46 6.82 -6.55
N GLU A 51 3.93 7.92 -6.02
CA GLU A 51 4.67 8.89 -5.20
C GLU A 51 5.30 8.23 -3.98
N LEU A 52 4.57 7.35 -3.27
CA LEU A 52 5.15 6.60 -2.14
C LEU A 52 6.31 5.67 -2.57
N ILE A 53 6.20 5.02 -3.73
CA ILE A 53 7.28 4.17 -4.26
C ILE A 53 8.50 5.02 -4.64
N ASP A 54 8.27 6.19 -5.23
CA ASP A 54 9.34 7.14 -5.58
C ASP A 54 10.01 7.70 -4.31
N ASP A 55 9.23 8.03 -3.28
CA ASP A 55 9.73 8.48 -1.98
C ASP A 55 10.60 7.40 -1.32
N LEU A 56 10.13 6.15 -1.26
CA LEU A 56 10.91 5.02 -0.77
C LEU A 56 12.25 4.93 -1.51
N LYS A 57 12.23 4.97 -2.85
CA LYS A 57 13.44 4.92 -3.66
C LYS A 57 14.38 6.09 -3.39
N SER A 58 13.85 7.30 -3.22
CA SER A 58 14.62 8.50 -2.93
C SER A 58 15.35 8.42 -1.58
N GLU A 59 14.77 7.69 -0.64
CA GLU A 59 15.26 7.48 0.72
C GLU A 59 16.26 6.31 0.84
N GLY A 60 16.75 5.79 -0.29
CA GLY A 60 17.77 4.72 -0.31
C GLY A 60 17.20 3.32 -0.06
N PHE A 61 15.90 3.13 -0.25
CA PHE A 61 15.25 1.84 -0.10
C PHE A 61 15.90 0.73 -0.92
N THR A 62 16.21 -0.38 -0.24
CA THR A 62 16.61 -1.65 -0.85
C THR A 62 15.57 -2.72 -0.53
N GLY A 63 14.90 -3.23 -1.55
CA GLY A 63 13.84 -4.23 -1.42
C GLY A 63 13.10 -4.45 -2.74
N TRP A 64 11.91 -5.06 -2.65
CA TRP A 64 11.08 -5.31 -3.81
C TRP A 64 9.68 -4.73 -3.65
N THR A 65 9.11 -4.26 -4.75
CA THR A 65 7.71 -3.86 -4.85
C THR A 65 7.04 -4.71 -5.92
N PHE A 66 5.88 -5.30 -5.61
CA PHE A 66 5.12 -6.12 -6.53
C PHE A 66 3.67 -5.62 -6.63
N PRO A 67 3.16 -5.39 -7.84
CA PRO A 67 1.74 -5.13 -8.02
C PRO A 67 0.94 -6.42 -7.81
N LEU A 68 -0.09 -6.35 -6.96
CA LEU A 68 -1.09 -7.40 -6.81
C LEU A 68 -2.37 -6.96 -7.51
N LEU A 69 -2.79 -7.71 -8.52
CA LEU A 69 -4.02 -7.43 -9.24
C LEU A 69 -5.23 -7.87 -8.39
N PHE A 70 -6.16 -6.94 -8.17
CA PHE A 70 -7.41 -7.22 -7.48
C PHE A 70 -8.35 -7.99 -8.40
N ASN A 71 -8.64 -9.24 -8.03
CA ASN A 71 -9.63 -10.06 -8.69
C ASN A 71 -10.96 -10.01 -7.93
N THR A 72 -12.04 -9.69 -8.64
CA THR A 72 -13.39 -9.48 -8.09
C THR A 72 -14.08 -10.76 -7.61
N ASP A 73 -13.50 -11.94 -7.88
CA ASP A 73 -14.04 -13.25 -7.47
C ASP A 73 -14.00 -13.48 -5.94
N GLY A 74 -13.30 -12.62 -5.18
CA GLY A 74 -13.17 -12.69 -3.72
C GLY A 74 -14.36 -12.17 -2.90
N GLY A 75 -15.56 -12.08 -3.47
CA GLY A 75 -16.80 -11.80 -2.71
C GLY A 75 -17.07 -10.33 -2.33
N LEU A 76 -16.18 -9.39 -2.65
CA LEU A 76 -16.40 -7.94 -2.45
C LEU A 76 -17.41 -7.33 -3.44
N ASN A 77 -17.81 -8.07 -4.46
CA ASN A 77 -18.74 -7.61 -5.50
C ASN A 77 -20.21 -7.49 -5.04
N ASN A 78 -20.53 -7.97 -3.82
CA ASN A 78 -21.91 -7.99 -3.33
C ASN A 78 -22.42 -6.64 -2.78
N ARG A 79 -21.57 -5.60 -2.64
CA ARG A 79 -22.00 -4.30 -2.10
C ARG A 79 -22.64 -3.33 -3.12
N LYS A 80 -22.54 -3.59 -4.42
CA LYS A 80 -23.20 -2.74 -5.44
C LYS A 80 -24.61 -3.20 -5.83
N LYS A 81 -24.98 -4.46 -5.55
CA LYS A 81 -26.30 -5.00 -5.94
C LYS A 81 -27.45 -4.51 -5.04
N GLU A 82 -27.15 -3.93 -3.88
CA GLU A 82 -28.14 -3.40 -2.93
C GLU A 82 -28.42 -1.89 -3.09
N ARG A 83 -27.86 -1.24 -4.12
CA ARG A 83 -28.02 0.20 -4.38
C ARG A 83 -28.74 0.55 -5.70
N CYS A 84 -29.28 -0.44 -6.40
CA CYS A 84 -30.16 -0.26 -7.56
C CYS A 84 -31.54 -0.86 -7.28
#